data_AF-A0A954D7K0-F1
#
_entry.id   AF-A0A954D7K0-F1
#
_cell.length_a   1.000
_cell.length_b   1.000
_cell.length_c   1.000
_cell.angle_alpha   90.00
_cell.angle_beta   90.00
_cell.angle_gamma   90.00
#
_symmetry.space_group_name_H-M   'P 1'
#
loop_
_entity.id
_entity.type
_entity.pdbx_description
1 polymer ?
#
loop_
_entity_poly.entity_id
_entity_poly.type
_entity_poly.pdbx_seq_one_letter_code
_entity_poly.pdbx_strand_id
1 'polypeptide(L)'
;GAATAANRFALAGSPGPLTLGDLDCDGFVDAVTVVGGGTLQWLRGNPASPGDFTTGGTIALSAAVGTASGLALADLDADGDLDLVVCGSGSAVQIFSGPIPFTSQGTRTAVAATSVVLADTDKDGDFDIVLSSSAGGAEGVYALPCTAKATFSFGVGVRSGTTAVVRVRVADTNRDGDLD
;
A
#
# COMPACT_ATOMS: atom_id res chain seq x y z
N GLY A 1 -5.53 35.08 -10.45
CA GLY A 1 -4.37 34.47 -9.78
C GLY A 1 -3.80 33.44 -10.71
N ALA A 2 -2.51 33.51 -11.03
CA ALA A 2 -1.86 32.55 -11.91
C ALA A 2 -1.86 31.17 -11.23
N ALA A 3 -2.36 30.15 -11.94
CA ALA A 3 -2.13 28.77 -11.56
C ALA A 3 -0.62 28.51 -11.62
N THR A 4 -0.01 28.19 -10.49
CA THR A 4 1.37 27.73 -10.41
C THR A 4 1.52 26.52 -11.33
N ALA A 5 2.58 26.50 -12.15
CA ALA A 5 2.85 25.37 -13.02
C ALA A 5 2.85 24.07 -12.20
N ALA A 6 2.13 23.05 -12.66
CA ALA A 6 2.20 21.74 -12.02
C ALA A 6 3.61 21.18 -12.22
N ASN A 7 4.34 20.95 -11.13
CA ASN A 7 5.65 20.33 -11.20
C ASN A 7 5.49 18.90 -11.74
N ARG A 8 6.28 18.58 -12.77
CA ARG A 8 6.27 17.27 -13.44
C ARG A 8 7.55 16.54 -13.06
N PHE A 9 7.42 15.29 -12.62
CA PHE A 9 8.56 14.46 -12.26
C PHE A 9 8.74 13.32 -13.26
N ALA A 10 9.99 12.94 -13.50
CA ALA A 10 10.33 11.87 -14.42
C ALA A 10 10.11 10.51 -13.76
N LEU A 11 9.22 9.73 -14.35
CA LEU A 11 9.01 8.33 -13.98
C LEU A 11 9.80 7.42 -14.91
N ALA A 12 10.25 6.27 -14.41
CA ALA A 12 10.99 5.29 -15.21
C ALA A 12 10.12 4.53 -16.25
N GLY A 13 8.82 4.84 -16.35
CA GLY A 13 7.87 4.15 -17.23
C GLY A 13 6.42 4.64 -17.03
N SER A 14 5.44 3.83 -17.46
CA SER A 14 4.01 4.13 -17.25
C SER A 14 3.66 4.13 -15.76
N PRO A 15 3.02 5.19 -15.23
CA PRO A 15 2.61 5.26 -13.83
C PRO A 15 1.53 4.24 -13.50
N GLY A 16 1.66 3.61 -12.35
CA GLY A 16 0.65 2.79 -11.68
C GLY A 16 0.09 3.48 -10.42
N PRO A 17 -0.28 2.72 -9.38
CA PRO A 17 -0.67 3.30 -8.09
C PRO A 17 0.47 4.12 -7.47
N LEU A 18 0.08 5.16 -6.70
CA LEU A 18 0.94 6.09 -5.99
C LEU A 18 0.44 6.22 -4.55
N THR A 19 1.34 6.34 -3.58
CA THR A 19 1.04 6.76 -2.21
C THR A 19 2.11 7.74 -1.71
N LEU A 20 1.78 8.48 -0.64
CA LEU A 20 2.60 9.53 -0.03
C LEU A 20 2.80 9.24 1.45
N GLY A 21 3.96 9.61 1.98
CA GLY A 21 4.32 9.48 3.40
C GLY A 21 5.72 10.05 3.63
N ASP A 22 6.10 10.28 4.88
CA ASP A 22 7.51 10.54 5.21
C ASP A 22 8.25 9.21 5.18
N LEU A 23 8.94 8.93 4.06
CA LEU A 23 9.48 7.60 3.78
C LEU A 23 10.94 7.49 4.21
N ASP A 24 11.69 8.59 4.35
CA ASP A 24 13.06 8.58 4.87
C ASP A 24 13.23 9.20 6.27
N CYS A 25 12.11 9.51 6.93
CA CYS A 25 12.04 10.04 8.29
C CYS A 25 12.74 11.40 8.42
N ASP A 26 12.75 12.20 7.34
CA ASP A 26 13.33 13.55 7.32
C ASP A 26 12.32 14.64 7.71
N GLY A 27 11.07 14.27 7.94
CA GLY A 27 9.97 15.16 8.31
C GLY A 27 9.24 15.77 7.10
N PHE A 28 9.59 15.37 5.87
CA PHE A 28 8.97 15.85 4.64
C PHE A 28 8.20 14.72 3.94
N VAL A 29 7.17 15.10 3.19
CA VAL A 29 6.36 14.12 2.46
C VAL A 29 7.12 13.67 1.21
N ASP A 30 7.37 12.37 1.14
CA ASP A 30 7.86 11.63 0.00
C ASP A 30 6.72 10.95 -0.77
N ALA A 31 7.08 10.32 -1.88
CA ALA A 31 6.17 9.59 -2.75
C ALA A 31 6.75 8.23 -3.14
N VAL A 32 5.89 7.22 -3.27
CA VAL A 32 6.25 5.95 -3.89
C VAL A 32 5.19 5.53 -4.89
N THR A 33 5.61 5.15 -6.09
CA THR A 33 4.76 4.72 -7.19
C THR A 33 5.23 3.41 -7.77
N VAL A 34 4.32 2.68 -8.41
CA VAL A 34 4.69 1.59 -9.31
C VAL A 34 4.91 2.15 -10.70
N VAL A 35 5.92 1.64 -11.41
CA VAL A 35 6.23 1.94 -12.80
C VAL A 35 6.30 0.64 -13.60
N GLY A 36 5.65 0.63 -14.77
CA GLY A 36 5.60 -0.55 -15.64
C GLY A 36 4.92 -1.77 -15.03
N GLY A 37 4.20 -1.60 -13.91
CA GLY A 37 3.47 -2.65 -13.22
C GLY A 37 4.30 -3.54 -12.28
N GLY A 38 5.63 -3.50 -12.34
CA GLY A 38 6.51 -4.43 -11.62
C GLY A 38 7.70 -3.80 -10.89
N THR A 39 7.81 -2.47 -10.89
CA THR A 39 8.93 -1.77 -10.26
C THR A 39 8.39 -0.68 -9.35
N LEU A 40 8.79 -0.67 -8.08
CA LEU A 40 8.61 0.48 -7.20
C LEU A 40 9.64 1.55 -7.54
N GLN A 41 9.21 2.79 -7.56
CA GLN A 41 10.06 3.98 -7.65
C GLN A 41 9.65 4.93 -6.54
N TRP A 42 10.59 5.31 -5.69
CA TRP A 42 10.35 6.36 -4.70
C TRP A 42 10.93 7.70 -5.17
N LEU A 43 10.28 8.77 -4.73
CA LEU A 43 10.69 10.13 -4.97
C LEU A 43 10.74 10.85 -3.62
N ARG A 44 11.84 11.54 -3.36
CA ARG A 44 12.04 12.26 -2.11
C ARG A 44 11.48 13.67 -2.20
N GLY A 45 10.74 14.08 -1.19
CA GLY A 45 10.29 15.45 -1.01
C GLY A 45 11.49 16.40 -0.96
N ASN A 46 11.30 17.62 -1.43
CA ASN A 46 12.32 18.65 -1.33
C ASN A 46 11.99 19.59 -0.15
N PRO A 47 12.78 19.57 0.93
CA PRO A 47 12.61 20.48 2.07
C PRO A 47 12.62 21.96 1.68
N ALA A 48 13.42 22.31 0.66
CA ALA A 48 13.58 23.69 0.20
C ALA A 48 12.44 24.16 -0.70
N SER A 49 11.59 23.24 -1.20
CA SER A 49 10.50 23.55 -2.10
C SER A 49 9.37 22.53 -1.94
N PRO A 50 8.45 22.73 -0.97
CA PRO A 50 7.35 21.81 -0.72
C PRO A 50 6.50 21.57 -1.97
N GLY A 51 6.27 20.30 -2.30
CA GLY A 51 5.60 19.88 -3.54
C GLY A 51 6.57 19.58 -4.70
N ASP A 52 7.87 19.83 -4.53
CA ASP A 52 8.90 19.28 -5.39
C ASP A 52 9.39 17.93 -4.90
N PHE A 53 9.62 17.03 -5.85
CA PHE A 53 10.18 15.72 -5.61
C PHE A 53 11.45 15.52 -6.43
N THR A 54 12.42 14.84 -5.85
CA THR A 54 13.62 14.36 -6.56
C THR A 54 13.51 12.86 -6.74
N THR A 55 13.90 12.35 -7.91
CA THR A 55 13.90 10.90 -8.14
C THR A 55 14.87 10.24 -7.15
N GLY A 56 14.35 9.31 -6.36
CA GLY A 56 15.14 8.45 -5.49
C GLY A 56 15.66 7.24 -6.27
N GLY A 57 15.31 6.05 -5.80
CA GLY A 57 15.71 4.78 -6.41
C GLY A 57 14.53 3.92 -6.84
N THR A 58 14.85 2.68 -7.20
CA THR A 58 13.86 1.68 -7.64
C THR A 58 14.11 0.32 -7.01
N ILE A 59 13.04 -0.43 -6.75
CA ILE A 59 13.07 -1.83 -6.30
C ILE A 59 12.16 -2.66 -7.22
N ALA A 60 12.66 -3.80 -7.69
CA ALA A 60 11.84 -4.75 -8.45
C ALA A 60 10.87 -5.49 -7.51
N LEU A 61 9.61 -5.56 -7.91
CA LEU A 61 8.60 -6.35 -7.21
C LEU A 61 8.77 -7.84 -7.53
N SER A 62 8.32 -8.68 -6.60
CA SER A 62 8.21 -10.12 -6.85
C SER A 62 7.21 -10.38 -7.97
N ALA A 63 7.55 -11.29 -8.88
CA ALA A 63 6.64 -11.72 -9.95
C ALA A 63 5.33 -12.31 -9.40
N ALA A 64 5.31 -12.77 -8.15
CA ALA A 64 4.11 -13.28 -7.48
C ALA A 64 3.03 -12.20 -7.26
N VAL A 65 3.41 -10.92 -7.22
CA VAL A 65 2.48 -9.78 -7.13
C VAL A 65 1.74 -9.56 -8.46
N GLY A 66 2.33 -9.98 -9.59
CA GLY A 66 1.83 -9.65 -10.92
C GLY A 66 1.91 -8.15 -11.22
N THR A 67 0.95 -7.62 -11.97
CA THR A 67 0.85 -6.19 -12.20
C THR A 67 0.29 -5.53 -10.95
N ALA A 68 1.12 -4.73 -10.26
CA ALA A 68 0.72 -4.08 -9.03
C ALA A 68 -0.38 -3.02 -9.29
N SER A 69 -1.40 -3.05 -8.43
CA SER A 69 -2.67 -2.32 -8.55
C SER A 69 -3.00 -1.49 -7.31
N GLY A 70 -2.35 -1.77 -6.18
CA GLY A 70 -2.53 -1.07 -4.91
C GLY A 70 -1.24 -0.98 -4.09
N LEU A 71 -1.14 0.12 -3.34
CA LEU A 71 -0.09 0.41 -2.37
C LEU A 71 -0.76 0.92 -1.09
N ALA A 72 -0.24 0.53 0.08
CA ALA A 72 -0.65 1.09 1.37
C ALA A 72 0.57 1.25 2.27
N LEU A 73 0.58 2.32 3.07
CA LEU A 73 1.63 2.63 4.05
C LEU A 73 1.04 2.62 5.46
N ALA A 74 1.73 1.98 6.40
CA ALA A 74 1.52 2.10 7.84
C ALA A 74 2.74 1.53 8.57
N ASP A 75 2.93 1.86 9.84
CA ASP A 75 3.91 1.21 10.71
C ASP A 75 3.35 -0.15 11.16
N LEU A 76 3.75 -1.25 10.52
CA LEU A 76 3.17 -2.60 10.73
C LEU A 76 3.86 -3.39 11.85
N ASP A 77 5.07 -2.99 12.22
CA ASP A 77 5.81 -3.61 13.31
C ASP A 77 5.98 -2.69 14.54
N ALA A 78 5.34 -1.51 14.51
CA ALA A 78 5.32 -0.53 15.58
C ALA A 78 6.73 -0.12 16.02
N ASP A 79 7.61 0.13 15.05
CA ASP A 79 8.98 0.62 15.25
C ASP A 79 9.12 2.13 14.99
N GLY A 80 8.07 2.76 14.45
CA GLY A 80 7.99 4.19 14.17
C GLY A 80 8.26 4.56 12.71
N ASP A 81 8.66 3.61 11.87
CA ASP A 81 8.92 3.82 10.44
C ASP A 81 7.72 3.34 9.59
N LEU A 82 7.51 3.96 8.43
CA LEU A 82 6.43 3.54 7.53
C LEU A 82 6.83 2.30 6.72
N ASP A 83 6.05 1.23 6.86
CA ASP A 83 6.14 0.04 6.03
C ASP A 83 5.23 0.13 4.79
N LEU A 84 5.56 -0.63 3.75
CA LEU A 84 4.84 -0.63 2.48
C LEU A 84 4.26 -2.02 2.16
N VAL A 85 2.96 -2.06 1.89
CA VAL A 85 2.29 -3.24 1.33
C VAL A 85 1.90 -3.00 -0.12
N VAL A 86 2.25 -3.96 -0.97
CA VAL A 86 1.95 -3.94 -2.41
C VAL A 86 1.07 -5.13 -2.77
N CYS A 87 -0.01 -4.86 -3.49
CA CYS A 87 -0.88 -5.89 -4.05
C CYS A 87 -1.02 -5.73 -5.57
N GLY A 88 -1.46 -6.79 -6.25
CA GLY A 88 -1.58 -6.78 -7.70
C GLY A 88 -2.44 -7.91 -8.24
N SER A 89 -2.35 -8.12 -9.55
CA SER A 89 -3.09 -9.17 -10.26
C SER A 89 -2.65 -10.60 -9.92
N GLY A 90 -1.52 -10.77 -9.23
CA GLY A 90 -1.05 -12.04 -8.72
C GLY A 90 -1.63 -12.36 -7.34
N SER A 91 -1.61 -13.63 -6.95
CA SER A 91 -2.17 -14.13 -5.69
C SER A 91 -1.22 -13.96 -4.50
N ALA A 92 -0.52 -12.82 -4.44
CA ALA A 92 0.37 -12.49 -3.34
C ALA A 92 0.40 -10.99 -3.07
N VAL A 93 0.60 -10.66 -1.80
CA VAL A 93 1.04 -9.32 -1.38
C VAL A 93 2.52 -9.36 -1.09
N GLN A 94 3.23 -8.27 -1.39
CA GLN A 94 4.62 -8.07 -0.98
C GLN A 94 4.68 -7.01 0.09
N ILE A 95 5.46 -7.27 1.14
CA ILE A 95 5.64 -6.38 2.28
C ILE A 95 7.08 -5.90 2.26
N PHE A 96 7.25 -4.61 2.52
CA PHE A 96 8.55 -4.01 2.78
C PHE A 96 8.50 -3.23 4.08
N SER A 97 9.61 -3.21 4.82
CA SER A 97 9.69 -2.51 6.09
C SER A 97 10.77 -1.43 6.14
N GLY A 98 10.58 -0.50 7.07
CA GLY A 98 11.50 0.58 7.39
C GLY A 98 11.59 1.67 6.32
N PRO A 99 12.43 2.69 6.53
CA PRO A 99 12.52 3.83 5.64
C PRO A 99 13.11 3.47 4.28
N ILE A 100 12.93 4.35 3.28
CA ILE A 100 13.61 4.21 1.99
C ILE A 100 15.14 4.29 2.17
N PRO A 101 15.91 3.39 1.53
CA PRO A 101 15.46 2.30 0.69
C PRO A 101 14.85 1.14 1.50
N PHE A 102 13.59 0.82 1.20
CA PHE A 102 12.81 -0.19 1.90
C PHE A 102 13.49 -1.56 1.95
N THR A 103 13.27 -2.30 3.05
CA THR A 103 13.73 -3.69 3.19
C THR A 103 12.61 -4.67 2.84
N SER A 104 12.81 -5.53 1.84
CA SER A 104 11.79 -6.53 1.46
C SER A 104 11.63 -7.61 2.54
N GLN A 105 10.42 -7.73 3.08
CA GLN A 105 10.00 -8.80 4.01
C GLN A 105 9.45 -10.05 3.29
N GLY A 106 9.49 -10.03 1.95
CA GLY A 106 9.01 -11.12 1.11
C GLY A 106 7.52 -11.02 0.80
N THR A 107 6.95 -12.13 0.34
CA THR A 107 5.54 -12.20 -0.09
C THR A 107 4.70 -13.05 0.83
N ARG A 108 3.41 -12.71 0.96
CA ARG A 108 2.40 -13.54 1.62
C ARG A 108 1.36 -13.97 0.61
N THR A 109 0.95 -15.24 0.68
CA THR A 109 -0.13 -15.78 -0.14
C THR A 109 -1.41 -14.98 0.11
N ALA A 110 -2.05 -14.55 -0.96
CA ALA A 110 -3.23 -13.71 -0.92
C ALA A 110 -4.16 -14.01 -2.11
N VAL A 111 -5.14 -13.14 -2.32
CA VAL A 111 -5.97 -13.13 -3.54
C VAL A 111 -5.38 -12.17 -4.57
N ALA A 112 -5.73 -12.38 -5.85
CA ALA A 112 -5.49 -11.37 -6.89
C ALA A 112 -6.29 -10.10 -6.57
N ALA A 113 -5.62 -9.05 -6.13
CA ALA A 113 -6.24 -7.90 -5.52
C ALA A 113 -6.27 -6.67 -6.46
N THR A 114 -7.31 -5.87 -6.30
CA THR A 114 -7.52 -4.60 -7.01
C THR A 114 -7.19 -3.39 -6.14
N SER A 115 -7.23 -3.55 -4.83
CA SER A 115 -6.78 -2.55 -3.86
C SER A 115 -6.38 -3.20 -2.54
N VAL A 116 -5.58 -2.47 -1.77
CA VAL A 116 -5.16 -2.81 -0.42
C VAL A 116 -5.39 -1.60 0.48
N VAL A 117 -5.82 -1.84 1.72
CA VAL A 117 -5.82 -0.89 2.82
C VAL A 117 -5.31 -1.58 4.08
N LEU A 118 -4.82 -0.80 5.02
CA LEU A 118 -4.34 -1.27 6.32
C LEU A 118 -5.27 -0.76 7.40
N ALA A 119 -5.77 -1.67 8.23
CA ALA A 119 -6.69 -1.36 9.32
C ALA A 119 -6.62 -2.46 10.38
N ASP A 120 -6.73 -2.10 11.65
CA ASP A 120 -6.93 -3.04 12.74
C ASP A 120 -8.39 -3.54 12.69
N THR A 121 -8.62 -4.74 12.13
CA THR A 121 -9.98 -5.25 11.88
C THR A 121 -10.53 -6.12 13.00
N ASP A 122 -9.66 -6.62 13.88
CA ASP A 122 -10.04 -7.44 15.04
C ASP A 122 -9.79 -6.77 16.41
N LYS A 123 -9.28 -5.53 16.38
CA LYS A 123 -9.04 -4.65 17.53
C LYS A 123 -7.97 -5.17 18.47
N ASP A 124 -6.98 -5.87 17.93
CA ASP A 124 -5.84 -6.33 18.72
C ASP A 124 -4.70 -5.30 18.81
N GLY A 125 -4.82 -4.20 18.08
CA GLY A 125 -3.87 -3.10 18.05
C GLY A 125 -2.81 -3.22 16.97
N ASP A 126 -2.80 -4.30 16.19
CA ASP A 126 -1.93 -4.47 15.03
C ASP A 126 -2.70 -4.18 13.72
N PHE A 127 -2.04 -3.57 12.73
CA PHE A 127 -2.68 -3.31 11.44
C PHE A 127 -2.80 -4.60 10.60
N ASP A 128 -4.01 -4.92 10.15
CA ASP A 128 -4.27 -6.01 9.21
C ASP A 128 -4.17 -5.54 7.77
N ILE A 129 -3.91 -6.49 6.86
CA ILE A 129 -3.95 -6.25 5.42
C ILE A 129 -5.35 -6.59 4.89
N VAL A 130 -6.08 -5.57 4.41
CA VAL A 130 -7.41 -5.74 3.83
C VAL A 130 -7.35 -5.54 2.31
N LEU A 131 -7.78 -6.56 1.57
CA LEU A 131 -7.73 -6.61 0.11
C LEU A 131 -9.12 -6.64 -0.49
N SER A 132 -9.34 -5.88 -1.56
CA SER A 132 -10.47 -6.13 -2.46
C SER A 132 -10.03 -6.96 -3.66
N SER A 133 -10.89 -7.86 -4.10
CA SER A 133 -10.71 -8.59 -5.35
C SER A 133 -11.99 -8.57 -6.18
N SER A 134 -11.81 -8.43 -7.49
CA SER A 134 -12.87 -8.60 -8.50
C SER A 134 -12.54 -9.74 -9.47
N ALA A 135 -11.60 -10.61 -9.11
CA ALA A 135 -11.23 -11.76 -9.93
C ALA A 135 -12.30 -12.85 -9.81
N GLY A 136 -12.76 -13.38 -10.96
CA GLY A 136 -13.79 -14.42 -10.99
C GLY A 136 -13.41 -15.63 -10.13
N GLY A 137 -14.18 -15.88 -9.08
CA GLY A 137 -13.92 -16.94 -8.08
C GLY A 137 -13.33 -16.45 -6.75
N ALA A 138 -12.87 -15.21 -6.67
CA ALA A 138 -12.35 -14.56 -5.46
C ALA A 138 -12.91 -13.14 -5.27
N GLU A 139 -14.15 -12.88 -5.69
CA GLU A 139 -14.78 -11.58 -5.51
C GLU A 139 -15.11 -11.33 -4.03
N GLY A 140 -14.64 -10.21 -3.48
CA GLY A 140 -14.95 -9.85 -2.09
C GLY A 140 -13.84 -9.04 -1.42
N VAL A 141 -13.97 -8.93 -0.10
CA VAL A 141 -12.99 -8.31 0.79
C VAL A 141 -12.32 -9.39 1.64
N TYR A 142 -11.00 -9.35 1.74
CA TYR A 142 -10.18 -10.36 2.41
C TYR A 142 -9.26 -9.67 3.40
N ALA A 143 -9.35 -10.02 4.68
CA ALA A 143 -8.40 -9.61 5.70
C ALA A 143 -7.34 -10.69 5.89
N LEU A 144 -6.07 -10.28 6.00
CA LEU A 144 -4.97 -11.10 6.49
C LEU A 144 -4.60 -10.55 7.85
N PRO A 145 -5.10 -11.15 8.95
CA PRO A 145 -4.84 -10.66 10.29
C PRO A 145 -3.35 -10.69 10.62
N CYS A 146 -2.86 -9.62 11.24
CA CYS A 146 -1.56 -9.63 11.90
C CYS A 146 -1.74 -10.22 13.29
N THR A 147 -1.05 -11.31 13.60
CA THR A 147 -1.18 -11.98 14.92
C THR A 147 -0.07 -11.63 15.91
N ALA A 148 0.90 -10.87 15.41
CA ALA A 148 2.03 -10.29 16.13
C ALA A 148 2.83 -9.48 15.09
N LYS A 149 3.16 -8.21 15.35
CA LYS A 149 4.14 -7.37 14.61
C LYS A 149 4.73 -8.00 13.34
N ALA A 150 4.18 -7.64 12.18
CA ALA A 150 4.53 -8.13 10.84
C ALA A 150 4.33 -9.65 10.55
N THR A 151 3.61 -10.38 11.40
CA THR A 151 3.28 -11.80 11.21
C THR A 151 1.82 -11.98 10.79
N PHE A 152 1.62 -12.09 9.47
CA PHE A 152 0.30 -12.22 8.87
C PHE A 152 -0.13 -13.67 8.67
N SER A 153 -1.35 -13.99 9.07
CA SER A 153 -2.02 -15.25 8.78
C SER A 153 -3.11 -15.04 7.74
N PHE A 154 -3.35 -16.01 6.86
CA PHE A 154 -4.43 -15.89 5.88
C PHE A 154 -5.79 -16.04 6.59
N GLY A 155 -6.56 -14.95 6.64
CA GLY A 155 -7.91 -14.92 7.19
C GLY A 155 -8.98 -15.33 6.16
N VAL A 156 -10.08 -15.93 6.64
CA VAL A 156 -11.23 -16.27 5.81
C VAL A 156 -11.98 -14.99 5.43
N GLY A 157 -12.11 -14.72 4.13
CA GLY A 157 -12.75 -13.50 3.62
C GLY A 157 -14.21 -13.35 4.05
N VAL A 158 -14.59 -12.12 4.40
CA VAL A 158 -16.00 -11.75 4.58
C VAL A 158 -16.59 -11.50 3.20
N ARG A 159 -17.49 -12.39 2.77
CA ARG A 159 -18.27 -12.21 1.54
C ARG A 159 -19.30 -11.10 1.76
N SER A 160 -18.93 -9.84 1.53
CA SER A 160 -19.94 -8.83 1.24
C SER A 160 -20.55 -9.16 -0.12
N GLY A 161 -21.84 -9.47 -0.15
CA GLY A 161 -22.58 -9.98 -1.33
C GLY A 161 -22.75 -8.99 -2.48
N THR A 162 -21.82 -8.06 -2.67
CA THR A 162 -21.84 -7.05 -3.73
C THR A 162 -20.73 -7.30 -4.73
N THR A 163 -21.11 -7.50 -5.99
CA THR A 163 -20.21 -7.67 -7.13
C THR A 163 -19.35 -6.42 -7.36
N ALA A 164 -18.07 -6.64 -7.62
CA ALA A 164 -17.02 -5.65 -7.92
C ALA A 164 -16.71 -4.61 -6.83
N VAL A 165 -15.91 -5.01 -5.82
CA VAL A 165 -15.25 -4.04 -4.93
C VAL A 165 -14.02 -3.46 -5.65
N VAL A 166 -14.15 -2.21 -6.12
CA VAL A 166 -13.10 -1.51 -6.89
C VAL A 166 -12.07 -0.84 -5.96
N ARG A 167 -12.52 -0.42 -4.77
CA ARG A 167 -11.71 0.24 -3.74
C ARG A 167 -12.25 -0.11 -2.36
N VAL A 168 -11.37 -0.41 -1.42
CA VAL A 168 -11.69 -0.39 0.02
C VAL A 168 -11.28 0.97 0.59
N ARG A 169 -12.11 1.48 1.49
CA ARG A 169 -11.81 2.60 2.40
C ARG A 169 -12.30 2.14 3.76
N VAL A 170 -11.55 2.45 4.79
CA VAL A 170 -11.95 2.15 6.16
C VAL A 170 -12.20 3.48 6.85
N ALA A 171 -13.34 3.63 7.49
CA ALA A 171 -13.69 4.84 8.20
C ALA A 171 -14.63 4.51 9.36
N ASP A 172 -14.46 5.18 10.49
CA ASP A 172 -15.48 5.16 11.53
C ASP A 172 -16.72 5.92 11.03
N THR A 173 -17.71 5.21 10.50
CA THR A 173 -18.91 5.80 9.92
C THR A 173 -19.98 6.06 10.97
N ASN A 174 -19.90 5.37 12.10
CA ASN A 174 -20.94 5.35 13.11
C ASN A 174 -20.54 6.13 14.40
N ARG A 175 -19.28 6.55 14.51
CA ARG A 175 -18.62 7.26 15.63
C ARG A 175 -18.52 6.48 16.93
N ASP A 176 -18.42 5.16 16.87
CA ASP A 176 -18.21 4.32 18.05
C ASP A 176 -16.72 4.13 18.39
N GLY A 177 -15.83 4.65 17.55
CA GLY A 177 -14.39 4.48 17.69
C GLY A 177 -13.85 3.27 16.95
N ASP A 178 -14.71 2.53 16.24
CA ASP A 178 -14.35 1.40 15.39
C ASP A 178 -14.25 1.81 13.94
N LEU A 179 -13.36 1.15 13.21
CA LEU A 179 -13.17 1.34 11.78
C LEU A 179 -14.15 0.44 11.01
N ASP A 180 -15.14 1.02 10.32
CA ASP A 180 -16.14 0.34 9.46
C ASP A 180 -15.70 0.19 7.98
#